data_AF-A0A0A7I8W4-F1
#
_entry.id   AF-A0A0A7I8W4-F1
#
_cell.length_a   1.000
_cell.length_b   1.000
_cell.length_c   1.000
_cell.angle_alpha   90.00
_cell.angle_beta   90.00
_cell.angle_gamma   90.00
#
_symmetry.space_group_name_H-M   'P 1'
#
loop_
_entity.id
_entity.type
_entity.pdbx_description
1 polymer ?
#
loop_
_entity_poly.entity_id
_entity_poly.type
_entity_poly.pdbx_seq_one_letter_code
_entity_poly.pdbx_strand_id
1 'polypeptide(L)'
;MASRRHPVLASVGALLALVALLGCAARLLPEDMQALPYVPYVIALSPWFVLAAMVSLVCACIAHRWFTAAVAVACIVLQGYWQLPFYRNGEPLGAQAIAAVAQAKPAADDAFARVMTCNVYKGAADPQAIVDAVRDQHVEVLALQETTPQFVQRLEQAGIGDYLPYAVSASSGSGYGNGLWSAQPLQQPADAEFPSSASAMPAGTIRFDNGALPVRFVSVHTTSPTAQSWDLWRKSLTEMQQLTARTGTQYVLMGDFNATYDHAVFRDLLGSRFQDAARASGHGLVFSWPADKPWLPAFSGIDHIVTERGVVVGQVSTMRIGGSDHRALLATLDFTRH
;
A
#
# COMPACT_ATOMS: atom_id res chain seq x y z
N MET A 1 7.25 51.41 17.94
CA MET A 1 6.10 50.52 17.66
C MET A 1 6.13 49.38 18.66
N ALA A 2 5.22 49.35 19.63
CA ALA A 2 5.14 48.25 20.59
C ALA A 2 4.81 46.96 19.82
N SER A 3 5.67 45.94 19.89
CA SER A 3 5.33 44.64 19.31
C SER A 3 4.06 44.16 20.00
N ARG A 4 2.97 44.03 19.22
CA ARG A 4 1.75 43.42 19.75
C ARG A 4 2.14 42.00 20.14
N ARG A 5 2.20 41.74 21.44
CA ARG A 5 2.49 40.41 21.96
C ARG A 5 1.29 39.54 21.54
N HIS A 6 1.55 38.51 20.74
CA HIS A 6 0.55 37.51 20.34
C HIS A 6 0.75 36.22 21.16
N PRO A 7 0.43 36.21 22.47
CA PRO A 7 0.74 35.07 23.34
C PRO A 7 -0.03 33.81 22.91
N VAL A 8 -1.28 33.95 22.47
CA VAL A 8 -2.10 32.82 22.01
C VAL A 8 -1.47 32.15 20.78
N LEU A 9 -1.11 32.94 19.75
CA LEU A 9 -0.45 32.42 18.55
C LEU A 9 0.91 31.81 18.87
N ALA A 10 1.68 32.40 19.80
CA ALA A 10 2.94 31.81 20.24
C ALA A 10 2.73 30.43 20.89
N SER A 11 1.73 30.28 21.75
CA SER A 11 1.42 29.01 22.41
C SER A 11 0.91 27.95 21.43
N VAL A 12 -0.02 28.33 20.53
CA VAL A 12 -0.51 27.43 19.47
C VAL A 12 0.63 27.00 18.55
N GLY A 13 1.46 27.94 18.10
CA GLY A 13 2.61 27.65 17.26
C GLY A 13 3.61 26.70 17.93
N ALA A 14 3.93 26.92 19.21
CA ALA A 14 4.82 26.03 19.97
C ALA A 14 4.25 24.62 20.14
N LEU A 15 2.94 24.50 20.43
CA LEU A 15 2.28 23.19 20.54
C LEU A 15 2.33 22.42 19.22
N LEU A 16 2.00 23.07 18.10
CA LEU A 16 2.03 22.43 16.78
C LEU A 16 3.45 22.08 16.32
N ALA A 17 4.46 22.89 16.67
CA ALA A 17 5.86 22.55 16.43
C ALA A 17 6.25 21.29 17.21
N LEU A 18 5.81 21.19 18.47
CA LEU A 18 6.08 20.01 19.29
C LEU A 18 5.41 18.76 18.71
N VAL A 19 4.15 18.85 18.27
CA VAL A 19 3.45 17.74 17.61
C VAL A 19 4.18 17.29 16.35
N ALA A 20 4.58 18.23 15.48
CA ALA A 20 5.33 17.90 14.26
C ALA A 20 6.69 17.28 14.58
N LEU A 21 7.40 17.81 15.58
CA LEU A 21 8.69 17.30 16.03
C LEU A 21 8.57 15.88 16.58
N LEU A 22 7.57 15.60 17.42
CA LEU A 22 7.30 14.27 17.95
C LEU A 22 6.93 13.28 16.82
N GLY A 23 6.18 13.72 15.82
CA GLY A 23 5.88 12.92 14.63
C GLY A 23 7.13 12.56 13.84
N CYS A 24 8.00 13.54 13.57
CA CYS A 24 9.29 13.30 12.92
C CYS A 24 10.19 12.37 13.76
N ALA A 25 10.23 12.56 15.08
CA ALA A 25 10.99 11.72 15.98
C ALA A 25 10.46 10.28 15.99
N ALA A 26 9.14 10.07 16.04
CA ALA A 26 8.51 8.76 16.01
C ALA A 26 8.90 7.96 14.76
N ARG A 27 8.90 8.60 13.58
CA ARG A 27 9.33 7.98 12.32
C ARG A 27 10.82 7.59 12.29
N LEU A 28 11.64 8.33 13.03
CA LEU A 28 13.09 8.10 13.15
C LEU A 28 13.46 7.09 14.22
N LEU A 29 12.50 6.62 15.02
CA LEU A 29 12.76 5.58 16.02
C LEU A 29 13.25 4.29 15.34
N PRO A 30 14.14 3.53 15.99
CA PRO A 30 14.48 2.17 15.61
C PRO A 30 13.25 1.26 15.47
N GLU A 31 13.33 0.24 14.61
CA GLU A 31 12.20 -0.66 14.29
C GLU A 31 11.53 -1.27 15.54
N ASP A 32 12.33 -1.72 16.50
CA ASP A 32 11.84 -2.30 17.75
C ASP A 32 11.03 -1.30 18.60
N MET A 33 11.45 -0.04 18.62
CA MET A 33 10.70 1.03 19.30
C MET A 33 9.44 1.44 18.54
N GLN A 34 9.42 1.31 17.21
CA GLN A 34 8.22 1.62 16.42
C GLN A 34 7.07 0.63 16.68
N ALA A 35 7.37 -0.57 17.16
CA ALA A 35 6.37 -1.57 17.52
C ALA A 35 5.81 -1.43 18.94
N LEU A 36 6.29 -0.46 19.74
CA LEU A 36 5.70 -0.17 21.04
C LEU A 36 4.23 0.26 20.90
N PRO A 37 3.37 0.02 21.92
CA PRO A 37 1.96 0.33 21.84
C PRO A 37 1.67 1.76 21.37
N TYR A 38 0.73 1.88 20.42
CA TYR A 38 0.28 3.14 19.79
C TYR A 38 1.29 3.87 18.91
N VAL A 39 2.59 3.57 18.97
CA VAL A 39 3.61 4.19 18.12
C VAL A 39 3.33 3.98 16.62
N PRO A 40 2.89 2.78 16.15
CA PRO A 40 2.51 2.59 14.75
C PRO A 40 1.41 3.57 14.28
N TYR A 41 0.45 3.90 15.15
CA TYR A 41 -0.62 4.85 14.79
C TYR A 41 -0.10 6.26 14.59
N VAL A 42 0.84 6.70 15.43
CA VAL A 42 1.49 8.00 15.28
C VAL A 42 2.29 8.03 13.98
N ILE A 43 3.01 6.95 13.66
CA ILE A 43 3.83 6.86 12.46
C ILE A 43 2.98 6.79 11.19
N ALA A 44 1.84 6.12 11.21
CA ALA A 44 0.89 6.12 10.09
C ALA A 44 0.38 7.54 9.74
N LEU A 45 0.43 8.48 10.69
CA LEU A 45 0.10 9.89 10.45
C LEU A 45 1.28 10.72 9.92
N SER A 46 2.43 10.10 9.63
CA SER A 46 3.66 10.79 9.21
C SER A 46 3.46 11.84 8.10
N PRO A 47 2.74 11.55 7.00
CA PRO A 47 2.52 12.53 5.94
C PRO A 47 1.80 13.80 6.39
N TRP A 48 1.03 13.73 7.48
CA TRP A 48 0.14 14.81 7.93
C TRP A 48 0.82 15.80 8.90
N PHE A 49 1.94 15.42 9.53
CA PHE A 49 2.66 16.32 10.44
C PHE A 49 3.24 17.54 9.73
N VAL A 50 3.39 17.51 8.40
CA VAL A 50 3.76 18.70 7.61
C VAL A 50 2.73 19.82 7.76
N LEU A 51 1.43 19.50 7.87
CA LEU A 51 0.37 20.50 8.05
C LEU A 51 0.50 21.19 9.41
N ALA A 52 0.73 20.41 10.47
CA ALA A 52 1.00 20.96 11.80
C ALA A 52 2.24 21.87 11.79
N ALA A 53 3.31 21.45 11.12
CA ALA A 53 4.52 22.26 10.99
C ALA A 53 4.28 23.56 10.18
N MET A 54 3.51 23.52 9.10
CA MET A 54 3.17 24.71 8.31
C MET A 54 2.35 25.72 9.11
N VAL A 55 1.31 25.26 9.83
CA VAL A 55 0.50 26.14 10.68
C VAL A 55 1.36 26.70 11.83
N SER A 56 2.22 25.86 12.42
CA SER A 56 3.19 26.29 13.43
C SER A 56 4.09 27.41 12.92
N LEU A 57 4.65 27.27 11.72
CA LEU A 57 5.51 28.28 11.09
C LEU A 57 4.78 29.62 10.92
N VAL A 58 3.56 29.60 10.41
CA VAL A 58 2.74 30.83 10.25
C VAL A 58 2.50 31.51 11.60
N CYS A 59 2.07 30.76 12.61
CA CYS A 59 1.87 31.29 13.95
C CYS A 59 3.16 31.87 14.56
N ALA A 60 4.29 31.17 14.37
CA ALA A 60 5.59 31.58 14.88
C ALA A 60 6.10 32.86 14.22
N CYS A 61 5.90 33.01 12.90
CA CYS A 61 6.25 34.24 12.18
C CYS A 61 5.43 35.45 12.65
N ILE A 62 4.11 35.31 12.79
CA ILE A 62 3.24 36.39 13.29
C ILE A 62 3.57 36.76 14.74
N ALA A 63 3.87 35.76 15.57
CA ALA A 63 4.24 35.98 16.97
C ALA A 63 5.72 36.34 17.18
N HIS A 64 6.52 36.47 16.11
CA HIS A 64 7.96 36.73 16.12
C HIS A 64 8.77 35.75 17.01
N ARG A 65 8.42 34.46 16.97
CA ARG A 65 9.07 33.36 17.71
C ARG A 65 10.04 32.58 16.81
N TRP A 66 11.26 33.10 16.66
CA TRP A 66 12.25 32.54 15.73
C TRP A 66 12.64 31.07 15.99
N PHE A 67 12.75 30.65 17.26
CA PHE A 67 13.10 29.26 17.58
C PHE A 67 12.00 28.29 17.14
N THR A 68 10.73 28.60 17.42
CA THR A 68 9.58 27.81 16.96
C THR A 68 9.52 27.75 15.43
N ALA A 69 9.78 28.88 14.76
CA ALA A 69 9.84 28.91 13.30
C ALA A 69 10.96 28.00 12.76
N ALA A 70 12.15 28.00 13.37
CA ALA A 70 13.26 27.14 12.96
C ALA A 70 12.92 25.65 13.12
N VAL A 71 12.32 25.25 14.24
CA VAL A 71 11.85 23.86 14.45
C VAL A 71 10.79 23.46 13.41
N ALA A 72 9.83 24.35 13.13
CA ALA A 72 8.80 24.10 12.13
C ALA A 72 9.39 23.93 10.72
N VAL A 73 10.33 24.80 10.32
CA VAL A 73 11.05 24.67 9.04
C VAL A 73 11.81 23.35 8.95
N ALA A 74 12.53 22.95 10.00
CA ALA A 74 13.24 21.68 10.02
C ALA A 74 12.29 20.48 9.82
N CYS A 75 11.13 20.50 10.48
CA CYS A 75 10.11 19.46 10.32
C CYS A 75 9.53 19.45 8.89
N ILE A 76 9.23 20.62 8.31
CA ILE A 76 8.75 20.72 6.92
C ILE A 76 9.78 20.15 5.94
N VAL A 77 11.06 20.47 6.12
CA VAL A 77 12.14 19.97 5.26
C VAL A 77 12.29 18.45 5.38
N LEU A 78 12.27 17.90 6.60
CA LEU A 78 12.33 16.45 6.81
C LEU A 78 11.15 15.71 6.20
N GLN A 79 9.92 16.20 6.46
CA GLN A 79 8.71 15.62 5.87
C GLN A 79 8.72 15.73 4.35
N GLY A 80 9.10 16.89 3.82
CA GLY A 80 9.29 17.09 2.38
C GLY A 80 10.28 16.10 1.79
N TYR A 81 11.44 15.91 2.43
CA TYR A 81 12.45 14.94 2.00
C TYR A 81 11.93 13.49 1.98
N TRP A 82 11.16 13.09 2.99
CA TRP A 82 10.60 11.74 3.06
C TRP A 82 9.49 11.48 2.05
N GLN A 83 8.66 12.49 1.76
CA GLN A 83 7.53 12.36 0.84
C GLN A 83 7.89 12.66 -0.62
N LEU A 84 8.98 13.39 -0.88
CA LEU A 84 9.41 13.77 -2.24
C LEU A 84 9.49 12.59 -3.23
N PRO A 85 10.01 11.39 -2.86
CA PRO A 85 10.06 10.24 -3.74
C PRO A 85 8.72 9.87 -4.36
N PHE A 86 7.61 10.01 -3.63
CA PHE A 86 6.27 9.72 -4.13
C PHE A 86 5.85 10.62 -5.29
N TYR A 87 6.54 11.75 -5.53
CA TYR A 87 6.19 12.73 -6.58
C TYR A 87 7.26 12.89 -7.66
N ARG A 88 8.44 12.24 -7.53
CA ARG A 88 9.60 12.51 -8.40
C ARG A 88 10.31 11.28 -8.96
N ASN A 89 10.09 10.10 -8.40
CA ASN A 89 10.87 8.91 -8.77
C ASN A 89 10.28 8.09 -9.92
N GLY A 90 9.21 8.57 -10.55
CA GLY A 90 8.49 7.86 -11.60
C GLY A 90 9.21 7.84 -12.93
N GLU A 91 9.72 6.67 -13.33
CA GLU A 91 9.97 6.39 -14.73
C GLU A 91 8.62 6.29 -15.46
N PRO A 92 8.38 7.06 -16.54
CA PRO A 92 7.12 6.99 -17.25
C PRO A 92 6.96 5.64 -17.93
N LEU A 93 5.74 5.09 -17.90
CA LEU A 93 5.42 3.89 -18.68
C LEU A 93 5.63 4.15 -20.17
N GLY A 94 6.22 3.17 -20.86
CA GLY A 94 6.33 3.20 -22.30
C GLY A 94 4.96 3.15 -22.98
N ALA A 95 4.86 3.68 -24.20
CA ALA A 95 3.62 3.63 -24.98
C ALA A 95 3.15 2.18 -25.24
N GLN A 96 4.08 1.23 -25.31
CA GLN A 96 3.78 -0.21 -25.44
C GLN A 96 3.04 -0.74 -24.20
N ALA A 97 3.53 -0.43 -22.99
CA ALA A 97 2.87 -0.83 -21.75
C ALA A 97 1.46 -0.26 -21.65
N ILE A 98 1.30 1.03 -21.97
CA ILE A 98 -0.02 1.70 -21.96
C ILE A 98 -0.97 1.07 -22.98
N ALA A 99 -0.49 0.76 -24.18
CA ALA A 99 -1.31 0.15 -25.22
C ALA A 99 -1.69 -1.30 -24.89
N ALA A 100 -0.76 -2.07 -24.32
CA ALA A 100 -0.97 -3.46 -23.91
C ALA A 100 -2.10 -3.57 -22.88
N VAL A 101 -2.01 -2.82 -21.78
CA VAL A 101 -3.02 -2.89 -20.71
C VAL A 101 -4.33 -2.18 -21.03
N ALA A 102 -4.42 -1.49 -22.18
CA ALA A 102 -5.67 -0.92 -22.68
C ALA A 102 -6.44 -1.88 -23.60
N GLN A 103 -5.88 -3.05 -23.91
CA GLN A 103 -6.55 -4.03 -24.74
C GLN A 103 -7.73 -4.68 -24.00
N ALA A 104 -8.84 -4.89 -24.72
CA ALA A 104 -10.04 -5.50 -24.15
C ALA A 104 -9.83 -6.96 -23.70
N LYS A 105 -8.79 -7.63 -24.21
CA LYS A 105 -8.42 -8.99 -23.83
C LYS A 105 -7.01 -8.97 -23.24
N PRO A 106 -6.86 -9.30 -21.95
CA PRO A 106 -5.56 -9.54 -21.33
C PRO A 106 -4.76 -10.58 -22.09
N ALA A 107 -3.45 -10.35 -22.21
CA ALA A 107 -2.53 -11.26 -22.85
C ALA A 107 -1.22 -11.29 -22.06
N ALA A 108 -0.63 -12.48 -21.90
CA ALA A 108 0.69 -12.63 -21.26
C ALA A 108 1.77 -13.05 -22.26
N ASP A 109 1.52 -12.88 -23.56
CA ASP A 109 2.56 -12.94 -24.59
C ASP A 109 3.46 -11.69 -24.56
N ASP A 110 3.01 -10.60 -23.95
CA ASP A 110 3.82 -9.44 -23.60
C ASP A 110 4.37 -9.49 -22.15
N ALA A 111 5.08 -8.44 -21.74
CA ALA A 111 5.73 -8.32 -20.43
C ALA A 111 5.08 -7.26 -19.53
N PHE A 112 3.76 -7.05 -19.67
CA PHE A 112 3.01 -6.05 -18.93
C PHE A 112 1.90 -6.70 -18.11
N ALA A 113 1.50 -6.05 -17.02
CA ALA A 113 0.33 -6.48 -16.25
C ALA A 113 -0.37 -5.29 -15.61
N ARG A 114 -1.68 -5.18 -15.82
CA ARG A 114 -2.54 -4.37 -14.95
C ARG A 114 -2.98 -5.18 -13.75
N VAL A 115 -2.68 -4.69 -12.55
CA VAL A 115 -2.93 -5.42 -11.31
C VAL A 115 -3.79 -4.60 -10.36
N MET A 116 -4.62 -5.28 -9.56
CA MET A 116 -5.46 -4.67 -8.53
C MET A 116 -5.40 -5.47 -7.22
N THR A 117 -5.39 -4.77 -6.09
CA THR A 117 -5.61 -5.39 -4.78
C THR A 117 -6.72 -4.69 -4.02
N CYS A 118 -7.51 -5.46 -3.25
CA CYS A 118 -8.58 -4.91 -2.42
C CYS A 118 -8.86 -5.82 -1.21
N ASN A 119 -8.72 -5.29 0.00
CA ASN A 119 -9.34 -5.89 1.18
C ASN A 119 -10.88 -5.73 1.04
N VAL A 120 -11.63 -6.83 1.14
CA VAL A 120 -13.08 -6.86 0.93
C VAL A 120 -13.88 -6.74 2.22
N TYR A 121 -13.22 -6.41 3.32
CA TYR A 121 -13.79 -6.17 4.65
C TYR A 121 -14.71 -7.31 5.08
N LYS A 122 -14.14 -8.48 5.32
CA LYS A 122 -14.88 -9.70 5.73
C LYS A 122 -15.97 -10.11 4.74
N GLY A 123 -15.74 -9.83 3.45
CA GLY A 123 -16.68 -10.09 2.37
C GLY A 123 -17.85 -9.11 2.28
N ALA A 124 -17.79 -7.97 2.95
CA ALA A 124 -18.81 -6.93 2.88
C ALA A 124 -18.77 -6.12 1.57
N ALA A 125 -17.64 -6.12 0.86
CA ALA A 125 -17.51 -5.45 -0.42
C ALA A 125 -18.56 -5.92 -1.44
N ASP A 126 -18.97 -5.00 -2.32
CA ASP A 126 -19.86 -5.26 -3.45
C ASP A 126 -19.11 -6.06 -4.53
N PRO A 127 -19.48 -7.33 -4.77
CA PRO A 127 -18.82 -8.15 -5.78
C PRO A 127 -19.02 -7.62 -7.20
N GLN A 128 -20.18 -7.01 -7.50
CA GLN A 128 -20.45 -6.46 -8.83
C GLN A 128 -19.53 -5.26 -9.10
N ALA A 129 -19.33 -4.39 -8.11
CA ALA A 129 -18.41 -3.27 -8.22
C ALA A 129 -16.95 -3.72 -8.46
N ILE A 130 -16.55 -4.87 -7.91
CA ILE A 130 -15.22 -5.47 -8.16
C ILE A 130 -15.14 -6.00 -9.59
N VAL A 131 -16.16 -6.73 -10.08
CA VAL A 131 -16.19 -7.22 -11.47
C VAL A 131 -16.19 -6.06 -12.46
N ASP A 132 -16.99 -5.01 -12.21
CA ASP A 132 -17.01 -3.81 -13.03
C ASP A 132 -15.65 -3.10 -13.02
N ALA A 133 -15.00 -2.99 -11.86
CA ALA A 133 -13.65 -2.44 -11.77
C ALA A 133 -12.63 -3.27 -12.55
N VAL A 134 -12.68 -4.61 -12.45
CA VAL A 134 -11.81 -5.52 -13.22
C VAL A 134 -12.00 -5.32 -14.71
N ARG A 135 -13.25 -5.28 -15.18
CA ARG A 135 -13.59 -5.05 -16.58
C ARG A 135 -13.11 -3.67 -17.05
N ASP A 136 -13.53 -2.61 -16.37
CA ASP A 136 -13.36 -1.23 -16.84
C ASP A 136 -11.91 -0.75 -16.72
N GLN A 137 -11.14 -1.33 -15.79
CA GLN A 137 -9.73 -1.06 -15.61
C GLN A 137 -8.82 -2.09 -16.28
N HIS A 138 -9.37 -3.09 -16.98
CA HIS A 138 -8.63 -4.16 -17.65
C HIS A 138 -7.65 -4.89 -16.71
N VAL A 139 -8.09 -5.19 -15.48
CA VAL A 139 -7.27 -5.90 -14.49
C VAL A 139 -7.00 -7.32 -14.98
N GLU A 140 -5.74 -7.75 -14.88
CA GLU A 140 -5.26 -9.06 -15.30
C GLU A 140 -4.91 -9.96 -14.11
N VAL A 141 -4.53 -9.34 -12.98
CA VAL A 141 -4.27 -10.03 -11.71
C VAL A 141 -4.94 -9.27 -10.57
N LEU A 142 -5.79 -9.97 -9.83
CA LEU A 142 -6.55 -9.43 -8.71
C LEU A 142 -6.18 -10.18 -7.42
N ALA A 143 -5.78 -9.44 -6.38
CA ALA A 143 -5.63 -9.96 -5.03
C ALA A 143 -6.76 -9.46 -4.13
N LEU A 144 -7.46 -10.37 -3.44
CA LEU A 144 -8.50 -10.01 -2.47
C LEU A 144 -8.15 -10.53 -1.09
N GLN A 145 -8.32 -9.67 -0.09
CA GLN A 145 -8.08 -9.98 1.32
C GLN A 145 -9.37 -9.98 2.13
N GLU A 146 -9.43 -10.74 3.22
CA GLU A 146 -10.63 -10.93 4.05
C GLU A 146 -11.86 -11.48 3.30
N THR A 147 -11.63 -12.34 2.32
CA THR A 147 -12.72 -13.02 1.62
C THR A 147 -13.43 -14.01 2.55
N THR A 148 -14.70 -14.28 2.26
CA THR A 148 -15.46 -15.37 2.89
C THR A 148 -15.93 -16.33 1.79
N PRO A 149 -16.23 -17.60 2.10
CA PRO A 149 -16.79 -18.53 1.11
C PRO A 149 -18.04 -17.97 0.41
N GLN A 150 -18.92 -17.30 1.16
CA GLN A 150 -20.12 -16.66 0.62
C GLN A 150 -19.78 -15.48 -0.30
N PHE A 151 -18.78 -14.67 0.04
CA PHE A 151 -18.33 -13.58 -0.82
C PHE A 151 -17.74 -14.12 -2.13
N VAL A 152 -16.88 -15.14 -2.07
CA VAL A 152 -16.31 -15.78 -3.27
C VAL A 152 -17.44 -16.31 -4.16
N GLN A 153 -18.44 -16.99 -3.60
CA GLN A 153 -19.60 -17.45 -4.38
C GLN A 153 -20.35 -16.30 -5.08
N ARG A 154 -20.55 -15.17 -4.39
CA ARG A 154 -21.20 -13.99 -5.00
C ARG A 154 -20.33 -13.33 -6.06
N LEU A 155 -19.01 -13.34 -5.90
CA LEU A 155 -18.06 -12.83 -6.88
C LEU A 155 -18.08 -13.67 -8.15
N GLU A 156 -18.13 -14.99 -8.03
CA GLU A 156 -18.34 -15.91 -9.15
C GLU A 156 -19.70 -15.67 -9.83
N GLN A 157 -20.78 -15.51 -9.07
CA GLN A 157 -22.11 -15.19 -9.61
C GLN A 157 -22.17 -13.82 -10.30
N ALA A 158 -21.35 -12.87 -9.89
CA ALA A 158 -21.23 -11.56 -10.52
C ALA A 158 -20.43 -11.61 -11.84
N GLY A 159 -19.82 -12.74 -12.18
CA GLY A 159 -19.14 -12.95 -13.45
C GLY A 159 -17.63 -12.69 -13.43
N ILE A 160 -16.96 -12.77 -12.26
CA ILE A 160 -15.50 -12.59 -12.22
C ILE A 160 -14.76 -13.57 -13.15
N GLY A 161 -15.27 -14.80 -13.30
CA GLY A 161 -14.69 -15.83 -14.14
C GLY A 161 -14.68 -15.51 -15.64
N ASP A 162 -15.51 -14.57 -16.10
CA ASP A 162 -15.49 -14.11 -17.50
C ASP A 162 -14.24 -13.27 -17.81
N TYR A 163 -13.59 -12.72 -16.77
CA TYR A 163 -12.42 -11.86 -16.88
C TYR A 163 -11.17 -12.54 -16.30
N LEU A 164 -11.31 -13.18 -15.14
CA LEU A 164 -10.22 -13.77 -14.35
C LEU A 164 -10.55 -15.22 -13.96
N PRO A 165 -10.56 -16.18 -14.92
CA PRO A 165 -11.03 -17.54 -14.71
C PRO A 165 -10.11 -18.41 -13.84
N TYR A 166 -8.87 -17.98 -13.58
CA TYR A 166 -7.91 -18.76 -12.80
C TYR A 166 -7.79 -18.20 -11.40
N ALA A 167 -8.06 -19.03 -10.38
CA ALA A 167 -8.02 -18.58 -9.00
C ALA A 167 -7.31 -19.57 -8.06
N VAL A 168 -6.70 -19.01 -7.01
CA VAL A 168 -6.25 -19.73 -5.82
C VAL A 168 -6.68 -18.94 -4.60
N SER A 169 -7.34 -19.58 -3.64
CA SER A 169 -7.80 -18.94 -2.42
C SER A 169 -7.58 -19.87 -1.23
N ALA A 170 -7.18 -19.30 -0.10
CA ALA A 170 -6.95 -20.06 1.12
C ALA A 170 -7.48 -19.32 2.34
N SER A 171 -7.86 -20.10 3.36
CA SER A 171 -8.28 -19.60 4.66
C SER A 171 -7.48 -20.30 5.76
N SER A 172 -7.16 -19.58 6.84
CA SER A 172 -6.44 -20.13 8.01
C SER A 172 -7.37 -20.72 9.08
N GLY A 173 -8.64 -21.00 8.73
CA GLY A 173 -9.64 -21.59 9.63
C GLY A 173 -10.41 -20.59 10.50
N SER A 174 -10.12 -19.29 10.38
CA SER A 174 -10.78 -18.18 11.10
C SER A 174 -12.10 -17.72 10.49
N GLY A 175 -12.55 -18.34 9.40
CA GLY A 175 -13.74 -17.95 8.62
C GLY A 175 -13.48 -16.89 7.53
N TYR A 176 -12.30 -16.26 7.55
CA TYR A 176 -11.81 -15.35 6.52
C TYR A 176 -10.64 -15.95 5.76
N GLY A 177 -10.51 -15.59 4.50
CA GLY A 177 -9.46 -16.04 3.61
C GLY A 177 -8.89 -14.90 2.78
N ASN A 178 -7.93 -15.25 1.94
CA ASN A 178 -7.38 -14.36 0.92
C ASN A 178 -7.36 -15.13 -0.41
N GLY A 179 -7.16 -14.44 -1.53
CA GLY A 179 -7.10 -15.10 -2.83
C GLY A 179 -6.48 -14.27 -3.93
N LEU A 180 -6.07 -14.98 -4.98
CA LEU A 180 -5.62 -14.43 -6.26
C LEU A 180 -6.54 -14.92 -7.36
N TRP A 181 -6.94 -14.01 -8.24
CA TRP A 181 -7.64 -14.27 -9.49
C TRP A 181 -6.79 -13.71 -10.64
N SER A 182 -6.79 -14.41 -11.77
CA SER A 182 -5.91 -14.10 -12.90
C SER A 182 -6.59 -14.40 -14.22
N ALA A 183 -6.31 -13.57 -15.22
CA ALA A 183 -6.68 -13.81 -16.61
C ALA A 183 -5.90 -15.00 -17.22
N GLN A 184 -4.72 -15.30 -16.65
CA GLN A 184 -3.81 -16.34 -17.12
C GLN A 184 -3.65 -17.49 -16.10
N PRO A 185 -3.34 -18.72 -16.53
CA PRO A 185 -3.16 -19.85 -15.63
C PRO A 185 -2.12 -19.59 -14.53
N LEU A 186 -2.53 -19.79 -13.28
CA LEU A 186 -1.64 -19.73 -12.11
C LEU A 186 -0.86 -21.04 -11.99
N GLN A 187 0.42 -21.01 -12.37
CA GLN A 187 1.33 -22.14 -12.18
C GLN A 187 1.80 -22.23 -10.73
N GLN A 188 2.00 -23.45 -10.25
CA GLN A 188 2.44 -23.72 -8.87
C GLN A 188 1.60 -22.94 -7.83
N PRO A 189 0.25 -23.08 -7.86
CA PRO A 189 -0.59 -22.44 -6.88
C PRO A 189 -0.25 -22.96 -5.48
N ALA A 190 -0.23 -22.08 -4.51
CA ALA A 190 0.02 -22.40 -3.12
C ALA A 190 -0.97 -21.66 -2.23
N ASP A 191 -1.51 -22.35 -1.23
CA ASP A 191 -2.40 -21.75 -0.23
C ASP A 191 -1.66 -20.72 0.65
N ALA A 192 -0.36 -20.91 0.85
CA ALA A 192 0.51 -19.99 1.55
C ALA A 192 1.92 -19.99 0.93
N GLU A 193 2.44 -18.81 0.58
CA GLU A 193 3.81 -18.67 0.06
C GLU A 193 4.91 -18.99 1.09
N PHE A 194 4.58 -18.79 2.36
CA PHE A 194 5.38 -19.12 3.52
C PHE A 194 4.48 -19.28 4.76
N PRO A 195 4.94 -19.95 5.82
CA PRO A 195 4.21 -20.01 7.09
C PRO A 195 4.12 -18.62 7.72
N SER A 196 2.96 -17.97 7.59
CA SER A 196 2.68 -16.67 8.21
C SER A 196 1.92 -16.83 9.51
N SER A 197 2.29 -16.02 10.51
CA SER A 197 1.58 -15.91 11.78
C SER A 197 0.28 -15.09 11.71
N ALA A 198 0.02 -14.41 10.60
CA ALA A 198 -1.18 -13.58 10.40
C ALA A 198 -2.31 -14.35 9.71
N SER A 199 -2.14 -14.63 8.41
CA SER A 199 -3.16 -15.25 7.57
C SER A 199 -2.50 -16.08 6.46
N ALA A 200 -3.28 -16.93 5.79
CA ALA A 200 -2.81 -17.61 4.60
C ALA A 200 -2.55 -16.58 3.49
N MET A 201 -1.39 -16.63 2.83
CA MET A 201 -1.06 -15.71 1.73
C MET A 201 -0.93 -16.50 0.42
N PRO A 202 -2.04 -16.73 -0.30
CA PRO A 202 -2.04 -17.50 -1.53
C PRO A 202 -1.11 -16.90 -2.57
N ALA A 203 -0.50 -17.78 -3.35
CA ALA A 203 0.44 -17.40 -4.39
C ALA A 203 0.27 -18.24 -5.65
N GLY A 204 0.67 -17.66 -6.78
CA GLY A 204 0.69 -18.34 -8.07
C GLY A 204 1.62 -17.63 -9.04
N THR A 205 2.17 -18.39 -9.99
CA THR A 205 3.11 -17.89 -10.98
C THR A 205 2.43 -17.72 -12.33
N ILE A 206 2.53 -16.54 -12.93
CA ILE A 206 2.14 -16.27 -14.31
C ILE A 206 3.41 -16.16 -15.14
N ARG A 207 3.41 -16.70 -16.37
CA ARG A 207 4.55 -16.57 -17.27
C ARG A 207 4.22 -15.54 -18.36
N PHE A 208 4.92 -14.41 -18.31
CA PHE A 208 4.87 -13.34 -19.29
C PHE A 208 5.91 -13.56 -20.40
N ASP A 209 5.92 -12.67 -21.39
CA ASP A 209 6.84 -12.62 -22.53
C ASP A 209 6.95 -13.98 -23.23
N ASN A 210 5.82 -14.44 -23.78
CA ASN A 210 5.72 -15.74 -24.45
C ASN A 210 6.16 -16.92 -23.57
N GLY A 211 5.99 -16.79 -22.26
CA GLY A 211 6.39 -17.79 -21.29
C GLY A 211 7.85 -17.71 -20.84
N ALA A 212 8.65 -16.75 -21.30
CA ALA A 212 10.04 -16.60 -20.89
C ALA A 212 10.18 -16.06 -19.46
N LEU A 213 9.20 -15.29 -18.98
CA LEU A 213 9.31 -14.51 -17.75
C LEU A 213 8.33 -14.96 -16.66
N PRO A 214 8.74 -15.85 -15.73
CA PRO A 214 7.89 -16.27 -14.62
C PRO A 214 7.85 -15.22 -13.50
N VAL A 215 6.66 -14.68 -13.23
CA VAL A 215 6.40 -13.73 -12.13
C VAL A 215 5.46 -14.37 -11.11
N ARG A 216 5.88 -14.38 -9.83
CA ARG A 216 5.15 -14.96 -8.72
C ARG A 216 4.35 -13.89 -7.97
N PHE A 217 3.04 -13.97 -8.04
CA PHE A 217 2.11 -13.09 -7.35
C PHE A 217 1.75 -13.67 -5.99
N VAL A 218 1.62 -12.80 -5.00
CA VAL A 218 1.23 -13.18 -3.63
C VAL A 218 0.16 -12.21 -3.13
N SER A 219 -0.98 -12.75 -2.66
CA SER A 219 -2.00 -11.97 -1.96
C SER A 219 -1.60 -11.83 -0.48
N VAL A 220 -1.09 -10.67 -0.12
CA VAL A 220 -0.58 -10.37 1.22
C VAL A 220 -1.70 -9.90 2.13
N HIS A 221 -1.74 -10.43 3.36
CA HIS A 221 -2.54 -9.85 4.42
C HIS A 221 -1.87 -10.09 5.78
N THR A 222 -1.24 -9.04 6.32
CA THR A 222 -0.55 -9.07 7.61
C THR A 222 -1.49 -8.66 8.74
N THR A 223 -1.09 -8.94 9.99
CA THR A 223 -1.92 -8.66 11.16
C THR A 223 -2.07 -7.17 11.39
N SER A 224 -3.29 -6.64 11.52
CA SER A 224 -3.49 -5.22 11.91
C SER A 224 -2.82 -4.88 13.24
N PRO A 225 -2.18 -3.70 13.37
CA PRO A 225 -1.66 -3.24 14.65
C PRO A 225 -2.84 -2.80 15.54
N THR A 226 -3.18 -3.59 16.55
CA THR A 226 -4.23 -3.29 17.53
C THR A 226 -3.66 -3.39 18.94
N ALA A 227 -4.41 -2.92 19.93
CA ALA A 227 -4.03 -2.98 21.34
C ALA A 227 -3.60 -4.40 21.80
N GLN A 228 -4.09 -5.45 21.13
CA GLN A 228 -3.81 -6.85 21.44
C GLN A 228 -2.78 -7.51 20.49
N SER A 229 -2.31 -6.83 19.45
CA SER A 229 -1.58 -7.47 18.33
C SER A 229 -0.32 -6.74 17.86
N TRP A 230 0.26 -5.80 18.63
CA TRP A 230 1.47 -5.05 18.22
C TRP A 230 2.65 -5.95 17.83
N ASP A 231 2.98 -6.92 18.69
CA ASP A 231 4.08 -7.86 18.44
C ASP A 231 3.77 -8.77 17.23
N LEU A 232 2.51 -9.18 17.09
CA LEU A 232 2.07 -10.04 16.01
C LEU A 232 2.05 -9.29 14.66
N TRP A 233 1.66 -8.01 14.65
CA TRP A 233 1.75 -7.11 13.50
C TRP A 233 3.20 -7.03 13.03
N ARG A 234 4.13 -6.66 13.93
CA ARG A 234 5.56 -6.60 13.61
C ARG A 234 6.06 -7.94 13.09
N LYS A 235 5.81 -9.03 13.82
CA LYS A 235 6.24 -10.38 13.46
C LYS A 235 5.75 -10.77 12.06
N SER A 236 4.49 -10.51 11.74
CA SER A 236 3.91 -10.89 10.45
C SER A 236 4.56 -10.16 9.26
N LEU A 237 5.04 -8.93 9.45
CA LEU A 237 5.81 -8.19 8.45
C LEU A 237 7.26 -8.68 8.38
N THR A 238 7.90 -8.96 9.52
CA THR A 238 9.27 -9.50 9.55
C THR A 238 9.35 -10.88 8.90
N GLU A 239 8.35 -11.74 9.08
CA GLU A 239 8.30 -13.08 8.45
C GLU A 239 8.37 -13.00 6.92
N MET A 240 7.85 -11.95 6.31
CA MET A 240 7.92 -11.74 4.86
C MET A 240 9.35 -11.48 4.35
N GLN A 241 10.28 -11.04 5.21
CA GLN A 241 11.67 -10.78 4.82
C GLN A 241 12.36 -12.04 4.28
N GLN A 242 11.89 -13.24 4.61
CA GLN A 242 12.41 -14.49 4.03
C GLN A 242 12.29 -14.53 2.50
N LEU A 243 11.32 -13.80 1.91
CA LEU A 243 11.14 -13.72 0.47
C LEU A 243 12.30 -12.99 -0.20
N THR A 244 12.97 -12.07 0.51
CA THR A 244 14.14 -11.34 -0.01
C THR A 244 15.30 -12.28 -0.36
N ALA A 245 15.43 -13.41 0.32
CA ALA A 245 16.47 -14.41 0.08
C ALA A 245 16.20 -15.33 -1.14
N ARG A 246 14.98 -15.34 -1.68
CA ARG A 246 14.57 -16.20 -2.81
C ARG A 246 14.88 -15.56 -4.17
N THR A 247 16.16 -15.34 -4.48
CA THR A 247 16.61 -14.52 -5.63
C THR A 247 16.31 -15.10 -7.03
N GLY A 248 15.96 -16.38 -7.14
CA GLY A 248 15.57 -17.02 -8.40
C GLY A 248 14.09 -16.88 -8.76
N THR A 249 13.33 -16.04 -8.05
CA THR A 249 11.88 -15.90 -8.22
C THR A 249 11.51 -14.43 -8.27
N GLN A 250 10.98 -13.95 -9.39
CA GLN A 250 10.51 -12.56 -9.48
C GLN A 250 9.17 -12.40 -8.76
N TYR A 251 9.11 -11.56 -7.72
CA TYR A 251 7.89 -11.39 -6.93
C TYR A 251 7.11 -10.10 -7.26
N VAL A 252 5.78 -10.23 -7.20
CA VAL A 252 4.84 -9.13 -6.99
C VAL A 252 4.00 -9.46 -5.76
N LEU A 253 4.19 -8.71 -4.68
CA LEU A 253 3.46 -8.87 -3.43
C LEU A 253 2.41 -7.78 -3.35
N MET A 254 1.13 -8.13 -3.26
CA MET A 254 0.06 -7.14 -3.28
C MET A 254 -1.03 -7.47 -2.28
N GLY A 255 -1.51 -6.47 -1.56
CA GLY A 255 -2.45 -6.70 -0.46
C GLY A 255 -2.44 -5.63 0.61
N ASP A 256 -3.10 -5.95 1.71
CA ASP A 256 -3.12 -5.15 2.93
C ASP A 256 -1.94 -5.54 3.83
N PHE A 257 -0.95 -4.65 3.90
CA PHE A 257 0.23 -4.83 4.75
C PHE A 257 0.03 -4.26 6.15
N ASN A 258 -1.14 -3.64 6.43
CA ASN A 258 -1.47 -3.04 7.71
C ASN A 258 -0.37 -2.08 8.23
N ALA A 259 0.40 -1.52 7.31
CA ALA A 259 1.56 -0.69 7.58
C ALA A 259 1.76 0.28 6.44
N THR A 260 1.92 1.56 6.75
CA THR A 260 2.38 2.56 5.79
C THR A 260 3.87 2.43 5.46
N TYR A 261 4.30 3.05 4.36
CA TYR A 261 5.72 3.20 4.01
C TYR A 261 6.58 3.84 5.12
N ASP A 262 5.96 4.64 5.99
CA ASP A 262 6.65 5.34 7.07
C ASP A 262 7.00 4.44 8.27
N HIS A 263 6.50 3.21 8.32
CA HIS A 263 6.97 2.20 9.28
C HIS A 263 8.32 1.60 8.86
N ALA A 264 9.25 1.49 9.82
CA ALA A 264 10.56 0.88 9.62
C ALA A 264 10.43 -0.56 9.16
N VAL A 265 9.62 -1.39 9.85
CA VAL A 265 9.45 -2.81 9.52
C VAL A 265 8.99 -3.05 8.08
N PHE A 266 8.17 -2.14 7.51
CA PHE A 266 7.78 -2.21 6.10
C PHE A 266 8.94 -1.83 5.18
N ARG A 267 9.70 -0.77 5.48
CA ARG A 267 10.90 -0.42 4.69
C ARG A 267 11.99 -1.48 4.77
N ASP A 268 12.14 -2.13 5.91
CA ASP A 268 13.11 -3.21 6.13
C ASP A 268 12.70 -4.46 5.34
N LEU A 269 11.39 -4.75 5.23
CA LEU A 269 10.86 -5.73 4.29
C LEU A 269 11.23 -5.41 2.84
N LEU A 270 11.14 -4.15 2.42
CA LEU A 270 11.52 -3.79 1.05
C LEU A 270 13.01 -4.02 0.80
N GLY A 271 13.85 -3.63 1.76
CA GLY A 271 15.30 -3.77 1.69
C GLY A 271 15.90 -3.21 0.38
N SER A 272 16.90 -3.92 -0.14
CA SER A 272 17.55 -3.60 -1.41
C SER A 272 16.90 -4.25 -2.63
N ARG A 273 15.98 -5.20 -2.44
CA ARG A 273 15.41 -6.00 -3.54
C ARG A 273 14.06 -5.49 -4.01
N PHE A 274 13.19 -5.09 -3.09
CA PHE A 274 11.84 -4.68 -3.43
C PHE A 274 11.68 -3.16 -3.40
N GLN A 275 10.57 -2.70 -3.97
CA GLN A 275 10.11 -1.32 -3.96
C GLN A 275 8.58 -1.26 -3.88
N ASP A 276 8.06 -0.20 -3.26
CA ASP A 276 6.64 0.10 -3.23
C ASP A 276 6.21 0.81 -4.53
N ALA A 277 5.15 0.33 -5.16
CA ALA A 277 4.61 0.83 -6.42
C ALA A 277 4.24 2.32 -6.37
N ALA A 278 3.58 2.76 -5.29
CA ALA A 278 3.18 4.16 -5.17
C ALA A 278 4.40 5.08 -5.13
N ARG A 279 5.41 4.72 -4.34
CA ARG A 279 6.66 5.47 -4.26
C ARG A 279 7.49 5.40 -5.55
N ALA A 280 7.56 4.23 -6.20
CA ALA A 280 8.33 4.02 -7.42
C ALA A 280 7.72 4.75 -8.62
N SER A 281 6.38 4.82 -8.69
CA SER A 281 5.68 5.42 -9.82
C SER A 281 5.72 6.95 -9.85
N GLY A 282 6.01 7.63 -8.74
CA GLY A 282 6.05 9.10 -8.69
C GLY A 282 4.69 9.80 -8.89
N HIS A 283 3.56 9.09 -8.80
CA HIS A 283 2.21 9.65 -9.05
C HIS A 283 1.59 10.38 -7.83
N GLY A 284 2.29 10.38 -6.70
CA GLY A 284 1.86 10.97 -5.44
C GLY A 284 1.50 9.91 -4.40
N LEU A 285 1.04 10.40 -3.24
CA LEU A 285 0.57 9.54 -2.16
C LEU A 285 -0.77 8.92 -2.52
N VAL A 286 -0.87 7.60 -2.31
CA VAL A 286 -2.14 6.87 -2.42
C VAL A 286 -2.60 6.41 -1.04
N PHE A 287 -3.79 6.85 -0.66
CA PHE A 287 -4.41 6.46 0.61
C PHE A 287 -5.56 5.51 0.34
N SER A 288 -5.55 4.38 1.04
CA SER A 288 -6.51 3.29 0.89
C SER A 288 -7.49 3.20 2.05
N TRP A 289 -7.10 3.64 3.26
CA TRP A 289 -7.90 3.50 4.47
C TRP A 289 -8.03 4.82 5.27
N PRO A 290 -9.16 5.05 5.96
CA PRO A 290 -10.44 4.34 5.84
C PRO A 290 -11.25 4.80 4.62
N ALA A 291 -12.09 3.92 4.09
CA ALA A 291 -12.95 4.19 2.92
C ALA A 291 -14.46 4.15 3.24
N ASP A 292 -14.84 3.64 4.41
CA ASP A 292 -16.22 3.47 4.89
C ASP A 292 -16.78 4.70 5.64
N LYS A 293 -15.93 5.70 5.91
CA LYS A 293 -16.30 6.92 6.67
C LYS A 293 -16.55 8.09 5.72
N PRO A 294 -17.81 8.47 5.43
CA PRO A 294 -18.11 9.52 4.44
C PRO A 294 -17.58 10.91 4.84
N TRP A 295 -17.40 11.18 6.14
CA TRP A 295 -16.91 12.45 6.68
C TRP A 295 -15.38 12.52 6.81
N LEU A 296 -14.67 11.42 6.56
CA LEU A 296 -13.22 11.32 6.72
C LEU A 296 -12.60 10.83 5.41
N PRO A 297 -11.77 11.63 4.73
CA PRO A 297 -11.02 11.11 3.59
C PRO A 297 -10.07 10.01 4.04
N ALA A 298 -9.80 9.04 3.15
CA ALA A 298 -8.72 8.09 3.38
C ALA A 298 -7.42 8.86 3.59
N PHE A 299 -6.69 8.51 4.65
CA PHE A 299 -5.50 9.24 5.08
C PHE A 299 -4.30 8.33 5.31
N SER A 300 -4.49 7.01 5.25
CA SER A 300 -3.46 6.00 5.44
C SER A 300 -3.37 5.11 4.19
N GLY A 301 -2.15 4.90 3.69
CA GLY A 301 -1.87 3.96 2.61
C GLY A 301 -1.28 2.71 3.24
N ILE A 302 -2.12 1.72 3.52
CA ILE A 302 -1.74 0.44 4.15
C ILE A 302 -1.85 -0.73 3.18
N ASP A 303 -2.51 -0.53 2.05
CA ASP A 303 -2.53 -1.45 0.93
C ASP A 303 -1.38 -1.10 -0.01
N HIS A 304 -0.62 -2.11 -0.42
CA HIS A 304 0.57 -1.93 -1.25
C HIS A 304 0.58 -2.89 -2.41
N ILE A 305 1.25 -2.47 -3.47
CA ILE A 305 1.78 -3.33 -4.52
C ILE A 305 3.29 -3.18 -4.43
N VAL A 306 3.97 -4.26 -4.08
CA VAL A 306 5.42 -4.32 -3.88
C VAL A 306 6.00 -5.17 -5.00
N THR A 307 6.91 -4.60 -5.77
CA THR A 307 7.59 -5.28 -6.87
C THR A 307 9.06 -5.43 -6.56
N GLU A 308 9.76 -6.26 -7.33
CA GLU A 308 11.22 -6.15 -7.41
C GLU A 308 11.63 -4.80 -8.00
N ARG A 309 12.81 -4.33 -7.62
CA ARG A 309 13.46 -3.18 -8.23
C ARG A 309 13.87 -3.54 -9.65
N GLY A 310 13.60 -2.64 -10.60
CA GLY A 310 13.78 -2.88 -12.03
C GLY A 310 12.46 -2.99 -12.78
N VAL A 311 11.39 -3.42 -12.09
CA VAL A 311 10.02 -3.32 -12.62
C VAL A 311 9.62 -1.85 -12.72
N VAL A 312 9.23 -1.42 -13.92
CA VAL A 312 8.69 -0.06 -14.13
C VAL A 312 7.22 -0.07 -13.72
N VAL A 313 6.80 0.96 -12.98
CA VAL A 313 5.46 1.04 -12.39
C VAL A 313 4.83 2.36 -12.76
N GLY A 314 3.58 2.34 -13.21
CA GLY A 314 2.81 3.56 -13.46
C GLY A 314 1.31 3.35 -13.40
N GLN A 315 0.56 4.41 -13.73
CA GLN A 315 -0.90 4.44 -13.62
C GLN A 315 -1.39 3.96 -12.24
N VAL A 316 -0.66 4.34 -11.19
CA VAL A 316 -1.00 3.96 -9.81
C VAL A 316 -2.16 4.83 -9.33
N SER A 317 -3.20 4.19 -8.83
CA SER A 317 -4.42 4.89 -8.40
C SER A 317 -5.21 4.07 -7.39
N THR A 318 -6.03 4.73 -6.58
CA THR A 318 -7.00 4.06 -5.72
C THR A 318 -8.43 4.35 -6.16
N MET A 319 -9.33 3.40 -5.96
CA MET A 319 -10.76 3.56 -6.22
C MET A 319 -11.60 2.99 -5.08
N ARG A 320 -12.77 3.60 -4.82
CA ARG A 320 -13.70 3.09 -3.81
C ARG A 320 -14.44 1.87 -4.35
N ILE A 321 -14.53 0.83 -3.55
CA ILE A 321 -15.42 -0.32 -3.75
C ILE A 321 -16.48 -0.25 -2.65
N GLY A 322 -17.76 -0.26 -3.05
CA GLY A 322 -18.87 -0.18 -2.09
C GLY A 322 -18.79 -1.32 -1.06
N GLY A 323 -19.10 -1.04 0.20
CA GLY A 323 -19.11 -2.05 1.28
C GLY A 323 -17.75 -2.40 1.90
N SER A 324 -16.62 -2.02 1.29
CA SER A 324 -15.29 -2.15 1.91
C SER A 324 -14.90 -0.89 2.70
N ASP A 325 -14.16 -1.06 3.80
CA ASP A 325 -13.46 0.03 4.50
C ASP A 325 -12.07 0.33 3.90
N HIS A 326 -11.68 -0.37 2.84
CA HIS A 326 -10.52 -0.08 2.01
C HIS A 326 -10.93 0.42 0.62
N ARG A 327 -10.06 1.22 0.01
CA ARG A 327 -10.06 1.46 -1.43
C ARG A 327 -9.25 0.37 -2.12
N ALA A 328 -9.69 -0.08 -3.29
CA ALA A 328 -8.85 -0.89 -4.15
C ALA A 328 -7.65 -0.05 -4.64
N LEU A 329 -6.48 -0.69 -4.73
CA LEU A 329 -5.25 -0.10 -5.27
C LEU A 329 -4.92 -0.79 -6.59
N LEU A 330 -4.64 0.02 -7.62
CA LEU A 330 -4.29 -0.45 -8.96
C LEU A 330 -2.91 0.05 -9.36
N ALA A 331 -2.21 -0.73 -10.18
CA ALA A 331 -0.98 -0.32 -10.85
C ALA A 331 -0.82 -1.05 -12.18
N THR A 332 -0.08 -0.43 -13.09
CA THR A 332 0.43 -1.07 -14.31
C THR A 332 1.91 -1.37 -14.11
N LEU A 333 2.28 -2.62 -14.35
CA LEU A 333 3.62 -3.15 -14.20
C LEU A 333 4.24 -3.44 -15.56
N ASP A 334 5.49 -3.06 -15.74
CA ASP A 334 6.31 -3.36 -16.92
C ASP A 334 7.56 -4.10 -16.47
N PHE A 335 7.64 -5.36 -16.90
CA PHE A 335 8.70 -6.28 -16.52
C PHE A 335 9.86 -6.36 -17.54
N THR A 336 9.85 -5.55 -18.61
CA THR A 336 10.82 -5.66 -19.72
C THR A 336 12.28 -5.36 -19.35
N ARG A 337 12.53 -4.68 -18.23
CA ARG A 337 13.87 -4.23 -17.80
C ARG A 337 14.50 -5.07 -16.69
N HIS A 338 14.07 -6.33 -16.55
CA HIS A 338 14.58 -7.24 -15.53
C HIS A 338 15.70 -8.17 -16.01
#